data_AF-A0A920FP31-F1
#
_entry.id   AF-A0A920FP31-F1
#
_cell.length_a   1.000
_cell.length_b   1.000
_cell.length_c   1.000
_cell.angle_alpha   90.00
_cell.angle_beta   90.00
_cell.angle_gamma   90.00
#
_symmetry.space_group_name_H-M   'P 1'
#
loop_
_entity.id
_entity.type
_entity.pdbx_description
1 polymer ?
#
loop_
_entity_poly.entity_id
_entity_poly.type
_entity_poly.pdbx_seq_one_letter_code
_entity_poly.pdbx_strand_id
1 'polypeptide(L)'
;MVLHLDVNEDIRLDQEMAFKCNLINKPPLCESPIMICVGGDEPEGWIDQSRSYFELCDSQNIKVDFKIVEGTNHFSLLDHAMSEDYELNKKLLNLSKTSKD
;
A
#
# COMPACT_ATOMS: atom_id res chain seq x y z
N MET A 1 8.26 -9.28 11.54
CA MET A 1 8.71 -9.98 10.32
C MET A 1 8.41 -11.45 10.44
N VAL A 2 7.98 -12.10 9.35
CA VAL A 2 7.62 -13.52 9.32
C VAL A 2 8.77 -14.33 8.73
N LEU A 3 9.69 -14.80 9.58
CA LEU A 3 10.96 -15.42 9.15
C LEU A 3 11.06 -16.93 9.44
N HIS A 4 10.01 -17.56 9.97
CA HIS A 4 10.07 -18.93 10.47
C HIS A 4 8.88 -19.79 10.02
N LEU A 5 8.47 -19.64 8.75
CA LEU A 5 7.50 -20.54 8.13
C LEU A 5 8.25 -21.53 7.25
N ASP A 6 7.80 -22.79 7.22
CA ASP A 6 8.41 -23.83 6.37
C ASP A 6 8.44 -23.41 4.88
N VAL A 7 7.46 -22.61 4.45
CA VAL A 7 7.40 -22.04 3.08
C VAL A 7 8.51 -21.02 2.77
N ASN A 8 9.20 -20.47 3.77
CA ASN A 8 10.28 -19.50 3.54
C ASN A 8 11.45 -20.13 2.78
N GLU A 9 11.70 -21.43 2.95
CA GLU A 9 12.70 -22.17 2.17
C GLU A 9 12.30 -22.23 0.69
N ASP A 10 11.01 -22.43 0.39
CA ASP A 10 10.49 -22.50 -0.97
C ASP A 10 10.61 -21.18 -1.72
N ILE A 11 10.37 -20.05 -1.03
CA ILE A 11 10.51 -18.70 -1.61
C ILE A 11 11.92 -18.11 -1.44
N ARG A 12 12.86 -18.86 -0.85
CA ARG A 12 14.23 -18.43 -0.54
C ARG A 12 14.29 -17.10 0.21
N LEU A 13 13.37 -16.90 1.14
CA LEU A 13 13.29 -15.71 1.97
C LEU A 13 14.22 -15.88 3.18
N ASP A 14 15.48 -15.51 3.00
CA ASP A 14 16.44 -15.38 4.10
C ASP A 14 16.36 -13.99 4.77
N GLN A 15 17.14 -13.80 5.85
CA GLN A 15 17.16 -12.54 6.59
C GLN A 15 17.66 -11.36 5.76
N GLU A 16 18.64 -11.59 4.88
CA GLU A 16 19.21 -10.54 4.04
C GLU A 16 18.18 -10.06 3.02
N MET A 17 17.47 -10.99 2.38
CA MET A 17 16.39 -10.73 1.46
C MET A 17 15.24 -10.00 2.16
N ALA A 18 14.80 -10.48 3.32
CA ALA A 18 13.73 -9.83 4.08
C ALA A 18 14.10 -8.39 4.46
N PHE A 19 15.35 -8.15 4.88
CA PHE A 19 15.84 -6.80 5.17
C PHE A 19 15.86 -5.92 3.90
N LYS A 20 16.35 -6.43 2.77
CA LYS A 20 16.43 -5.69 1.51
C LYS A 20 15.06 -5.39 0.91
N CYS A 21 14.08 -6.27 1.08
CA CYS A 21 12.75 -6.13 0.50
C CYS A 21 11.75 -5.41 1.42
N ASN A 22 12.13 -5.09 2.66
CA ASN A 22 11.27 -4.37 3.58
C ASN A 22 11.23 -2.86 3.24
N LEU A 23 10.13 -2.41 2.65
CA LEU A 23 9.94 -1.02 2.22
C LEU A 23 9.82 -0.02 3.37
N ILE A 24 9.52 -0.46 4.60
CA ILE A 24 9.52 0.45 5.77
C ILE A 24 10.91 1.05 6.02
N ASN A 25 11.97 0.34 5.63
CA ASN A 25 13.35 0.83 5.74
C ASN A 25 13.81 1.61 4.50
N LYS A 26 12.95 1.76 3.49
CA LYS A 26 13.28 2.30 2.17
C LYS A 26 12.12 3.17 1.68
N PRO A 27 12.02 4.41 2.18
CA PRO A 27 10.98 5.32 1.73
C PRO A 27 11.08 5.60 0.21
N PRO A 28 9.96 6.02 -0.40
CA PRO A 28 9.96 6.42 -1.81
C PRO A 28 10.99 7.52 -2.08
N LEU A 29 11.69 7.40 -3.21
CA LEU A 29 12.69 8.39 -3.65
C LEU A 29 12.11 9.49 -4.55
N CYS A 30 10.84 9.38 -4.95
CA CYS A 30 10.19 10.34 -5.83
C CYS A 30 9.24 11.26 -5.06
N GLU A 31 9.11 12.51 -5.53
CA GLU A 31 8.20 13.52 -4.97
C GLU A 31 6.77 13.43 -5.54
N SER A 32 6.45 12.36 -6.26
CA SER A 32 5.13 12.18 -6.85
C SER A 32 4.08 11.93 -5.76
N PRO A 33 2.86 12.48 -5.89
CA PRO A 33 1.78 12.19 -4.95
C PRO A 33 1.48 10.69 -4.88
N ILE A 34 1.42 10.14 -3.67
CA ILE A 34 1.15 8.71 -3.42
C ILE A 34 -0.28 8.55 -2.88
N MET A 35 -0.97 7.50 -3.31
CA MET A 35 -2.22 7.06 -2.70
C MET A 35 -2.07 5.62 -2.21
N ILE A 36 -2.31 5.41 -0.92
CA ILE A 36 -2.27 4.09 -0.28
C ILE A 36 -3.72 3.70 0.04
N CYS A 37 -4.12 2.54 -0.46
CA CYS A 37 -5.47 2.01 -0.32
C CYS A 37 -5.42 0.61 0.29
N VAL A 38 -6.35 0.29 1.20
CA VAL A 38 -6.53 -1.05 1.75
C VAL A 38 -8.00 -1.35 1.95
N GLY A 39 -8.42 -2.59 1.72
CA GLY A 39 -9.78 -3.02 2.01
C GLY A 39 -10.03 -3.14 3.52
N GLY A 40 -11.22 -2.75 3.98
CA GLY A 40 -11.59 -2.83 5.40
C GLY A 40 -11.72 -4.27 5.93
N ASP A 41 -11.94 -5.24 5.04
CA ASP A 41 -12.06 -6.66 5.37
C ASP A 41 -10.74 -7.44 5.12
N GLU A 42 -9.64 -6.74 4.90
CA GLU A 42 -8.30 -7.36 4.79
C GLU A 42 -7.76 -7.78 6.18
N PRO A 43 -6.79 -8.71 6.23
CA PRO A 43 -6.15 -9.07 7.49
C PRO A 43 -5.57 -7.84 8.21
N GLU A 44 -5.72 -7.77 9.53
CA GLU A 44 -5.26 -6.64 10.35
C GLU A 44 -3.80 -6.29 10.09
N GLY A 45 -2.92 -7.30 10.00
CA GLY A 45 -1.51 -7.10 9.70
C GLY A 45 -1.21 -6.50 8.32
N TRP A 46 -2.16 -6.52 7.37
CA TRP A 46 -2.05 -5.85 6.07
C TRP A 46 -2.48 -4.40 6.19
N ILE A 47 -3.58 -4.14 6.90
CA ILE A 47 -4.05 -2.79 7.22
C ILE A 47 -2.97 -2.01 8.00
N ASP A 48 -2.34 -2.66 8.98
CA ASP A 48 -1.24 -2.07 9.78
C ASP A 48 -0.01 -1.77 8.94
N GLN A 49 0.33 -2.63 7.97
CA GLN A 49 1.43 -2.38 7.03
C GLN A 49 1.14 -1.17 6.14
N SER A 50 -0.08 -1.08 5.61
CA SER A 50 -0.50 0.07 4.80
C SER A 50 -0.47 1.37 5.62
N ARG A 51 -0.92 1.34 6.87
CA ARG A 51 -0.86 2.49 7.78
C ARG A 51 0.58 2.89 8.12
N SER A 52 1.42 1.92 8.44
CA SER A 52 2.84 2.16 8.75
C SER A 52 3.57 2.79 7.56
N TYR A 53 3.25 2.37 6.34
CA TYR A 53 3.86 2.95 5.13
C TYR A 53 3.33 4.36 4.83
N PHE A 54 2.06 4.64 5.12
CA PHE A 54 1.52 6.01 5.08
C PHE A 54 2.26 6.94 6.04
N GLU A 55 2.42 6.54 7.30
CA GLU A 55 3.12 7.32 8.32
C GLU A 55 4.59 7.58 7.93
N LEU A 56 5.26 6.59 7.33
CA LEU A 56 6.60 6.77 6.78
C LEU A 56 6.63 7.86 5.69
N CYS A 57 5.71 7.81 4.73
CA CYS A 57 5.66 8.79 3.64
C CYS A 57 5.35 10.21 4.17
N ASP A 58 4.37 10.32 5.06
CA ASP A 58 3.96 11.59 5.68
C ASP A 58 5.10 12.21 6.50
N SER A 59 5.83 11.40 7.28
CA SER A 59 6.99 11.84 8.06
C SER A 59 8.13 12.43 7.22
N GLN A 60 8.15 12.14 5.91
CA GLN A 60 9.14 12.63 4.96
C GLN A 60 8.61 13.77 4.09
N ASN A 61 7.45 14.32 4.44
CA ASN A 61 6.77 15.37 3.68
C ASN A 61 6.43 14.98 2.24
N ILE A 62 6.29 13.68 1.96
CA ILE A 62 5.79 13.19 0.68
C ILE A 62 4.27 13.41 0.69
N LYS A 63 3.72 13.99 -0.39
CA LYS A 63 2.28 14.15 -0.53
C LYS A 63 1.63 12.77 -0.63
N VAL A 64 0.96 12.33 0.45
CA VAL A 64 0.36 11.00 0.52
C VAL A 64 -1.10 11.07 0.99
N ASP A 65 -1.97 10.27 0.38
CA ASP A 65 -3.35 10.04 0.83
C ASP A 65 -3.51 8.59 1.30
N PHE A 66 -4.30 8.36 2.34
CA PHE A 66 -4.57 7.03 2.89
C PHE A 66 -6.08 6.76 2.94
N LYS A 67 -6.49 5.60 2.43
CA LYS A 67 -7.89 5.21 2.36
C LYS A 67 -8.11 3.75 2.75
N ILE A 68 -8.93 3.56 3.78
CA ILE A 68 -9.59 2.28 4.04
C ILE A 68 -10.91 2.25 3.27
N VAL A 69 -11.15 1.18 2.53
CA VAL A 69 -12.34 0.96 1.72
C VAL A 69 -13.17 -0.13 2.38
N GLU A 70 -14.14 0.30 3.20
CA GLU A 70 -15.01 -0.58 3.97
C GLU A 70 -15.78 -1.56 3.08
N GLY A 71 -16.02 -2.78 3.60
CA GLY A 71 -16.76 -3.82 2.89
C GLY A 71 -16.03 -4.39 1.67
N THR A 72 -14.71 -4.17 1.56
CA THR A 72 -13.88 -4.78 0.54
C THR A 72 -12.75 -5.58 1.16
N ASN A 73 -12.53 -6.76 0.59
CA ASN A 73 -11.28 -7.51 0.74
C ASN A 73 -10.29 -7.12 -0.37
N HIS A 74 -9.11 -7.74 -0.33
CA HIS A 74 -8.00 -7.50 -1.24
C HIS A 74 -8.35 -7.58 -2.73
N PHE A 75 -9.26 -8.46 -3.13
CA PHE A 75 -9.66 -8.63 -4.52
C PHE A 75 -10.75 -7.63 -4.91
N SER A 76 -11.82 -7.53 -4.11
CA SER A 76 -12.95 -6.62 -4.38
C SER A 76 -12.55 -5.13 -4.34
N LEU A 77 -11.46 -4.80 -3.64
CA LEU A 77 -10.88 -3.45 -3.65
C LEU A 77 -10.55 -3.00 -5.08
N LEU A 78 -10.04 -3.92 -5.92
CA LEU A 78 -9.71 -3.62 -7.32
C LEU A 78 -10.96 -3.38 -8.16
N ASP A 79 -12.06 -4.10 -7.91
CA ASP A 79 -13.32 -3.87 -8.60
C ASP A 79 -13.84 -2.45 -8.33
N HIS A 80 -13.74 -1.99 -7.08
CA HIS A 80 -14.09 -0.61 -6.70
C HIS A 80 -13.12 0.44 -7.28
N ALA A 81 -11.85 0.09 -7.46
CA ALA A 81 -10.87 0.97 -8.09
C ALA A 81 -11.15 1.16 -9.59
N MET A 82 -11.70 0.14 -10.26
CA MET A 82 -11.94 0.13 -11.71
C MET A 82 -13.36 0.57 -12.09
N SER A 83 -14.29 0.61 -11.14
CA SER A 83 -15.66 1.03 -11.40
C SER A 83 -15.80 2.56 -11.31
N GLU A 84 -16.25 3.19 -12.40
CA GLU A 84 -16.42 4.65 -12.53
C GLU A 84 -17.35 5.26 -11.46
N ASP A 85 -18.31 4.47 -10.97
CA ASP A 85 -19.30 4.90 -9.99
C ASP A 85 -18.73 4.99 -8.57
N TYR A 86 -17.61 4.32 -8.30
CA TYR A 86 -17.03 4.27 -6.97
C TYR A 86 -16.08 5.45 -6.69
N GLU A 87 -16.14 5.95 -5.46
CA GLU A 87 -15.32 7.07 -5.01
C GLU A 87 -13.80 6.80 -5.09
N LEU A 88 -13.39 5.53 -4.99
CA LEU A 88 -12.00 5.14 -5.14
C LEU A 88 -11.48 5.44 -6.55
N ASN A 89 -12.24 5.08 -7.59
CA ASN A 89 -11.90 5.37 -8.98
C ASN A 89 -11.74 6.88 -9.23
N LYS A 90 -12.68 7.69 -8.75
CA LYS A 90 -12.62 9.15 -8.89
C LYS A 90 -11.36 9.75 -8.24
N LYS A 91 -10.97 9.26 -7.06
CA LYS A 91 -9.71 9.66 -6.39
C LYS A 91 -8.49 9.31 -7.23
N LEU A 92 -8.42 8.09 -7.79
CA LEU A 92 -7.32 7.67 -8.66
C LEU A 92 -7.20 8.54 -9.92
N LEU A 93 -8.32 8.87 -10.56
CA LEU A 93 -8.34 9.78 -11.71
C LEU A 93 -7.81 11.17 -11.35
N ASN A 94 -8.17 11.70 -10.18
CA ASN A 94 -7.66 13.00 -9.72
C ASN A 94 -6.17 12.97 -9.39
N LEU A 95 -5.67 11.88 -8.80
CA LEU A 95 -4.24 11.70 -8.55
C LEU A 95 -3.44 11.76 -9.87
N SER A 96 -3.92 11.08 -10.91
CA SER A 96 -3.26 11.05 -12.23
C SER A 96 -3.18 12.41 -12.91
N LYS A 97 -4.16 13.30 -12.67
CA LYS A 97 -4.18 14.66 -13.21
C LYS A 97 -3.19 15.58 -12.49
N THR A 98 -2.94 15.32 -11.21
CA THR A 98 -2.10 16.16 -10.35
C THR A 98 -0.60 15.86 -10.55
N SER A 99 -0.23 14.73 -11.15
CA SER A 99 1.17 14.34 -11.38
C SER A 99 1.74 14.84 -12.72
N LYS A 100 0.99 15.64 -13.49
CA LYS A 100 1.40 16.17 -14.81
C LYS A 100 1.96 17.60 -14.80
N ASP A 101 1.96 18.24 -13.64
CA ASP A 101 2.57 19.56 -13.42
C ASP A 101 3.95 19.42 -12.76
#